data_AF-A0A6J1WFQ1-F1
#
_entry.id   AF-A0A6J1WFQ1-F1
#
_cell.length_a   1.000
_cell.length_b   1.000
_cell.length_c   1.000
_cell.angle_alpha   90.00
_cell.angle_beta   90.00
_cell.angle_gamma   90.00
#
_symmetry.space_group_name_H-M   'P 1'
#
loop_
_entity.id
_entity.type
_entity.pdbx_description
1 polymer ?
#
loop_
_entity_poly.entity_id
_entity_poly.type
_entity_poly.pdbx_seq_one_letter_code
_entity_poly.pdbx_strand_id
1 'polypeptide(L)'
;MVLFPEGGFLHKRREISQRYAEKNNLPKLEYVSLPRAGALKVIMDEIGPHEDEEATTSKNDTKKDNNFNQSNSTKILNNKMGDRVEWVLDLTIAYEDRIPLHLQDVVCGTRPPCTTHLHYRLYPSTEIPSDTEGMTQWLYDRFIEKDKMLEEFYRTGKFPSKGSTPHVVRRVRQDNLRYLILHLFFIASTFVQYKLWGVLWGYLW
;
A
#
# COMPACT_ATOMS: atom_id res chain seq x y z
N MET A 1 0.88 -6.06 2.26
CA MET A 1 1.32 -4.70 1.89
C MET A 1 0.28 -4.06 0.98
N VAL A 2 -0.16 -2.83 1.26
CA VAL A 2 -1.03 -2.05 0.36
C VAL A 2 -0.16 -1.03 -0.37
N LEU A 3 0.06 -1.24 -1.65
CA LEU A 3 0.81 -0.31 -2.49
C LEU A 3 -0.15 0.79 -2.95
N PHE A 4 0.01 2.04 -2.48
CA PHE A 4 -0.75 3.19 -2.96
C PHE A 4 -0.33 3.55 -4.40
N PRO A 5 -1.11 3.20 -5.43
CA PRO A 5 -0.64 3.28 -6.82
C PRO A 5 -0.54 4.70 -7.37
N GLU A 6 -1.01 5.72 -6.64
CA GLU A 6 -0.90 7.10 -7.12
C GLU A 6 0.20 7.91 -6.45
N GLY A 7 0.73 7.46 -5.31
CA GLY A 7 1.74 8.16 -4.51
C GLY A 7 1.48 9.68 -4.30
N GLY A 8 0.23 10.07 -4.11
CA GLY A 8 -0.21 11.45 -4.02
C GLY A 8 -1.16 11.80 -5.17
N PHE A 9 -1.60 13.06 -5.24
CA PHE A 9 -2.57 13.45 -6.26
C PHE A 9 -1.96 13.38 -7.67
N LEU A 10 -2.54 12.55 -8.57
CA LEU A 10 -2.06 12.38 -9.95
C LEU A 10 -1.83 13.71 -10.68
N HIS A 11 -2.75 14.68 -10.53
CA HIS A 11 -2.62 16.00 -11.17
C HIS A 11 -1.34 16.74 -10.79
N LYS A 12 -0.78 16.51 -9.59
CA LYS A 12 0.48 17.12 -9.15
C LYS A 12 1.72 16.38 -9.65
N ARG A 13 1.58 15.09 -9.96
CA ARG A 13 2.72 14.22 -10.31
C ARG A 13 2.83 13.90 -11.80
N ARG A 14 1.76 14.09 -12.57
CA ARG A 14 1.69 13.72 -13.98
C ARG A 14 2.82 14.35 -14.80
N GLU A 15 3.03 15.66 -14.67
CA GLU A 15 4.09 16.36 -15.42
C GLU A 15 5.49 15.83 -15.09
N ILE A 16 5.81 15.65 -13.81
CA ILE A 16 7.10 15.11 -13.37
C ILE A 16 7.29 13.68 -13.87
N SER A 17 6.24 12.87 -13.80
CA SER A 17 6.23 11.49 -14.31
C SER A 17 6.48 11.45 -15.82
N GLN A 18 5.86 12.34 -16.59
CA GLN A 18 6.03 12.41 -18.04
C GLN A 18 7.45 12.83 -18.43
N ARG A 19 8.02 13.84 -17.76
CA ARG A 19 9.44 14.23 -17.97
C ARG A 19 10.40 13.09 -17.65
N TYR A 20 10.13 12.34 -16.58
CA TYR A 20 10.92 11.16 -16.25
C TYR A 20 10.76 10.06 -17.31
N ALA A 21 9.54 9.85 -17.83
CA ALA A 21 9.29 8.88 -18.88
C ALA A 21 10.09 9.19 -20.15
N GLU A 22 10.04 10.45 -20.61
CA GLU A 22 10.79 10.93 -21.76
C GLU A 22 12.30 10.73 -21.60
N LYS A 23 12.86 11.12 -20.45
CA LYS A 23 14.30 11.00 -20.18
C LYS A 23 14.80 9.56 -20.21
N ASN A 24 13.95 8.60 -19.85
CA ASN A 24 14.33 7.19 -19.72
C ASN A 24 13.73 6.30 -20.84
N ASN A 25 13.17 6.90 -21.90
CA ASN A 25 12.51 6.18 -22.99
C ASN A 25 11.39 5.22 -22.53
N LEU A 26 10.62 5.62 -21.52
CA LEU A 26 9.47 4.89 -21.00
C LEU A 26 8.16 5.42 -21.60
N PRO A 27 7.09 4.61 -21.64
CA PRO A 27 5.78 5.08 -22.10
C PRO A 27 5.24 6.20 -21.20
N LYS A 28 4.60 7.20 -21.83
CA LYS A 28 3.85 8.22 -21.11
C LYS A 28 2.52 7.63 -20.66
N LEU A 29 2.29 7.63 -19.36
CA LEU A 29 1.06 7.17 -18.72
C LEU A 29 0.15 8.36 -18.42
N GLU A 30 -1.15 8.20 -18.61
CA GLU A 30 -2.14 9.29 -18.48
C GLU A 30 -2.95 9.20 -17.19
N TYR A 31 -3.35 7.99 -16.80
CA TYR A 31 -4.22 7.70 -15.67
C TYR A 31 -3.44 7.28 -14.42
N VAL A 32 -2.15 6.99 -14.55
CA VAL A 32 -1.25 6.73 -13.42
C VAL A 32 0.09 7.44 -13.59
N SER A 33 0.81 7.61 -12.48
CA SER A 33 2.21 8.08 -12.51
C SER A 33 3.17 6.89 -12.43
N LEU A 34 4.31 6.96 -13.12
CA LEU A 34 5.35 5.95 -13.02
C LEU A 34 5.79 5.74 -11.55
N PRO A 35 5.87 4.48 -11.09
CA PRO A 35 6.18 4.17 -9.71
C PRO A 35 7.67 4.33 -9.41
N ARG A 36 8.00 4.44 -8.12
CA ARG A 36 9.39 4.33 -7.63
C ARG A 36 9.58 2.92 -7.08
N ALA A 37 10.65 2.24 -7.49
CA ALA A 37 10.93 0.86 -7.08
C ALA A 37 11.61 0.74 -5.70
N GLY A 38 12.21 1.81 -5.16
CA GLY A 38 13.04 1.74 -3.96
C GLY A 38 12.34 1.17 -2.72
N ALA A 39 11.07 1.54 -2.49
CA ALA A 39 10.32 1.00 -1.36
C ALA A 39 9.97 -0.48 -1.52
N LEU A 40 9.63 -0.90 -2.74
CA LEU A 40 9.36 -2.31 -3.05
C LEU A 40 10.63 -3.14 -2.80
N LYS A 41 11.78 -2.64 -3.24
CA LYS A 41 13.08 -3.29 -3.03
C LYS A 41 13.38 -3.51 -1.54
N VAL A 42 13.31 -2.46 -0.73
CA VAL A 42 13.58 -2.58 0.72
C VAL A 42 12.66 -3.60 1.38
N ILE A 43 11.38 -3.64 0.98
CA ILE A 43 10.42 -4.59 1.55
C ILE A 43 10.75 -6.02 1.12
N MET A 44 11.11 -6.26 -0.13
CA MET A 44 11.48 -7.60 -0.59
C MET A 44 12.82 -8.07 -0.04
N ASP A 45 13.79 -7.18 0.11
CA ASP A 45 15.09 -7.51 0.72
C ASP A 45 14.91 -7.94 2.20
N GLU A 46 14.05 -7.25 2.94
CA GLU A 46 13.84 -7.48 4.38
C GLU A 46 12.91 -8.67 4.68
N ILE A 47 11.76 -8.74 4.00
CA ILE A 47 10.67 -9.68 4.33
C ILE A 47 10.12 -10.42 3.11
N GLY A 48 10.80 -10.36 1.96
CA GLY A 48 10.44 -11.13 0.78
C GLY A 48 10.72 -12.64 0.91
N PRO A 49 10.34 -13.42 -0.11
CA PRO A 49 10.75 -14.81 -0.21
C PRO A 49 12.27 -14.83 -0.42
N HIS A 50 13.01 -15.35 0.56
CA HIS A 50 14.40 -15.72 0.34
C HIS A 50 14.37 -17.14 -0.21
N GLU A 51 15.07 -17.40 -1.31
CA GLU A 51 15.39 -18.77 -1.67
C GLU A 51 16.27 -19.32 -0.55
N ASP A 52 15.73 -20.25 0.25
CA ASP A 52 16.55 -20.98 1.19
C ASP A 52 17.59 -21.73 0.35
N GLU A 53 18.85 -21.26 0.34
CA GLU A 53 19.98 -21.98 -0.24
C GLU A 53 20.23 -23.27 0.58
N GLU A 54 19.38 -24.28 0.39
CA GLU A 54 19.67 -25.64 0.80
C GLU A 54 19.78 -26.53 -0.45
N ALA A 55 20.97 -26.58 -1.04
CA ALA A 55 21.65 -27.82 -1.44
C ALA A 55 22.91 -27.57 -2.27
N THR A 56 24.07 -27.42 -1.63
CA THR A 56 25.32 -27.95 -2.18
C THR A 56 26.14 -28.65 -1.11
N THR A 57 26.10 -29.97 -1.18
CA THR A 57 26.95 -30.93 -0.49
C THR A 57 28.42 -30.78 -0.90
N SER A 58 29.34 -30.58 0.05
CA SER A 58 30.58 -31.38 0.23
C SER A 58 31.81 -30.63 0.77
N LYS A 59 32.32 -31.17 1.89
CA LYS A 59 33.74 -31.42 2.28
C LYS A 59 34.66 -30.26 2.72
N ASN A 60 35.00 -30.34 4.02
CA ASN A 60 36.31 -30.23 4.69
C ASN A 60 37.35 -29.22 4.16
N ASP A 61 37.77 -28.27 5.01
CA ASP A 61 38.97 -28.44 5.85
C ASP A 61 39.20 -27.29 6.85
N THR A 62 39.75 -27.70 7.99
CA THR A 62 40.34 -26.98 9.14
C THR A 62 40.81 -25.53 8.93
N LYS A 63 40.36 -24.60 9.80
CA LYS A 63 41.22 -23.86 10.75
C LYS A 63 40.42 -23.08 11.78
N LYS A 64 40.79 -23.26 13.05
CA LYS A 64 40.25 -22.59 14.23
C LYS A 64 41.06 -21.32 14.48
N ASP A 65 40.48 -20.16 14.23
CA ASP A 65 41.01 -18.88 14.70
C ASP A 65 39.94 -18.19 15.56
N ASN A 66 40.28 -17.97 16.83
CA ASN A 66 39.46 -17.25 17.80
C ASN A 66 39.54 -15.75 17.50
N ASN A 67 38.43 -15.07 17.26
CA ASN A 67 38.31 -13.63 17.55
C ASN A 67 36.87 -13.17 17.81
N PHE A 68 36.65 -12.85 19.09
CA PHE A 68 35.90 -11.75 19.67
C PHE A 68 34.90 -10.97 18.79
N ASN A 69 33.66 -10.86 19.31
CA ASN A 69 32.50 -10.06 18.87
C ASN A 69 31.56 -10.68 17.83
N GLN A 70 30.85 -11.73 18.22
CA GLN A 70 29.64 -12.17 17.51
C GLN A 70 28.45 -12.32 18.47
N SER A 71 28.07 -11.23 19.14
CA SER A 71 26.82 -11.16 19.93
C SER A 71 25.64 -10.53 19.17
N ASN A 72 25.79 -10.22 17.88
CA ASN A 72 24.71 -9.68 17.05
C ASN A 72 24.18 -10.68 16.00
N SER A 73 24.81 -11.85 15.84
CA SER A 73 24.44 -12.81 14.78
C SER A 73 23.40 -13.85 15.22
N THR A 74 23.12 -13.97 16.53
CA THR A 74 22.12 -14.91 17.08
C THR A 74 20.71 -14.35 17.15
N LYS A 75 20.46 -13.12 16.66
CA LYS A 75 19.11 -12.54 16.58
C LYS A 75 18.41 -12.75 15.23
N ILE A 76 19.07 -13.40 14.27
CA ILE A 76 18.58 -13.61 12.88
C ILE A 76 18.02 -15.03 12.66
N LEU A 77 18.01 -15.91 13.67
CA LEU A 77 17.51 -17.30 13.53
C LEU A 77 16.22 -17.59 14.32
N ASN A 78 15.40 -16.58 14.55
CA ASN A 78 14.02 -16.76 15.02
C ASN A 78 13.02 -16.14 14.02
N ASN A 79 13.22 -16.35 12.72
CA ASN A 79 12.21 -15.96 11.74
C ASN A 79 11.08 -16.98 11.81
N LYS A 80 10.01 -16.65 12.56
CA LYS A 80 8.77 -17.41 12.49
C LYS A 80 8.25 -17.26 11.07
N MET A 81 7.71 -18.34 10.53
CA MET A 81 7.06 -18.40 9.21
C MET A 81 5.98 -17.32 8.97
N GLY A 82 5.54 -16.61 10.02
CA GLY A 82 4.61 -15.47 9.94
C GLY A 82 5.22 -14.10 9.67
N ASP A 83 6.54 -13.97 9.52
CA ASP A 83 7.21 -12.66 9.32
C ASP A 83 7.47 -12.33 7.84
N ARG A 84 7.09 -13.19 6.89
CA ARG A 84 7.33 -13.01 5.45
C ARG A 84 6.11 -12.51 4.69
N VAL A 85 6.36 -11.78 3.60
CA VAL A 85 5.33 -11.37 2.64
C VAL A 85 5.14 -12.48 1.62
N GLU A 86 3.99 -13.15 1.69
CA GLU A 86 3.60 -14.18 0.71
C GLU A 86 2.92 -13.59 -0.53
N TRP A 87 2.20 -12.47 -0.35
CA TRP A 87 1.34 -11.91 -1.40
C TRP A 87 1.48 -10.40 -1.52
N VAL A 88 1.56 -9.94 -2.76
CA VAL A 88 1.42 -8.54 -3.13
C VAL A 88 0.00 -8.29 -3.63
N LEU A 89 -0.73 -7.49 -2.86
CA LEU A 89 -2.06 -7.03 -3.21
C LEU A 89 -1.93 -5.81 -4.13
N ASP A 90 -2.26 -6.03 -5.40
CA ASP A 90 -2.34 -5.00 -6.40
C ASP A 90 -3.76 -4.42 -6.46
N LEU A 91 -3.90 -3.13 -6.15
CA LEU A 91 -5.18 -2.42 -6.15
C LEU A 91 -5.21 -1.36 -7.23
N THR A 92 -6.37 -1.22 -7.87
CA THR A 92 -6.69 -0.13 -8.79
C THR A 92 -8.07 0.42 -8.44
N ILE A 93 -8.17 1.73 -8.29
CA ILE A 93 -9.40 2.42 -7.93
C ILE A 93 -9.77 3.35 -9.07
N ALA A 94 -11.02 3.28 -9.50
CA ALA A 94 -11.59 4.23 -10.45
C ALA A 94 -12.76 4.97 -9.82
N TYR A 95 -12.83 6.26 -10.15
CA TYR A 95 -13.87 7.18 -9.67
C TYR A 95 -14.74 7.61 -10.85
N GLU A 96 -16.05 7.69 -10.64
CA GLU A 96 -16.95 8.34 -11.60
C GLU A 96 -16.41 9.75 -11.95
N ASP A 97 -16.53 10.15 -13.21
CA ASP A 97 -16.07 11.44 -13.75
C ASP A 97 -14.59 11.79 -13.57
N ARG A 98 -13.74 10.83 -13.15
CA ARG A 98 -12.30 11.03 -12.85
C ARG A 98 -12.05 11.99 -11.70
N ILE A 99 -13.02 12.15 -10.80
CA ILE A 99 -12.91 13.03 -9.63
C ILE A 99 -12.63 12.16 -8.39
N PRO A 100 -11.39 12.13 -7.88
CA PRO A 100 -11.06 11.38 -6.68
C PRO A 100 -11.74 11.97 -5.44
N LEU A 101 -11.97 11.13 -4.44
CA LEU A 101 -12.53 11.56 -3.17
C LEU A 101 -11.56 12.44 -2.39
N HIS A 102 -11.97 13.66 -2.04
CA HIS A 102 -11.22 14.51 -1.13
C HIS A 102 -11.36 14.02 0.31
N LEU A 103 -10.26 14.07 1.07
CA LEU A 103 -10.26 13.63 2.47
C LEU A 103 -11.28 14.39 3.32
N GLN A 104 -11.42 15.70 3.08
CA GLN A 104 -12.41 16.52 3.77
C GLN A 104 -13.84 16.03 3.51
N ASP A 105 -14.17 15.68 2.26
CA ASP A 105 -15.49 15.15 1.91
C ASP A 105 -15.74 13.78 2.53
N VAL A 106 -14.71 12.95 2.65
CA VAL A 106 -14.79 11.65 3.32
C VAL A 106 -15.02 11.83 4.82
N VAL A 107 -14.31 12.76 5.46
CA VAL A 107 -14.39 12.99 6.92
C VAL A 107 -15.70 13.71 7.30
N CYS A 108 -16.08 14.74 6.55
CA CYS A 108 -17.24 15.58 6.85
C CYS A 108 -18.56 15.07 6.24
N GLY A 109 -18.50 14.14 5.28
CA GLY A 109 -19.69 13.62 4.61
C GLY A 109 -20.47 14.64 3.79
N THR A 110 -19.78 15.70 3.32
CA THR A 110 -20.38 16.86 2.63
C THR A 110 -20.59 16.65 1.12
N ARG A 111 -20.44 15.41 0.63
CA ARG A 111 -20.45 15.09 -0.80
C ARG A 111 -21.74 14.38 -1.23
N PRO A 112 -22.14 14.51 -2.51
CA PRO A 112 -23.21 13.67 -3.07
C PRO A 112 -22.81 12.18 -3.06
N PRO A 113 -23.80 11.26 -3.08
CA PRO A 113 -23.55 9.84 -3.30
C PRO A 113 -22.72 9.63 -4.56
N CYS A 114 -21.71 8.76 -4.49
CA CYS A 114 -20.93 8.36 -5.67
C CYS A 114 -20.61 6.87 -5.60
N THR A 115 -20.27 6.30 -6.75
CA THR A 115 -19.72 4.94 -6.83
C THR A 115 -18.19 5.01 -6.92
N THR A 116 -17.52 4.12 -6.18
CA THR A 116 -16.09 3.89 -6.32
C THR A 116 -15.88 2.46 -6.77
N HIS A 117 -15.18 2.28 -7.88
CA HIS A 117 -14.93 0.98 -8.46
C HIS A 117 -13.53 0.52 -8.03
N LEU A 118 -13.45 -0.66 -7.43
CA LEU A 118 -12.20 -1.24 -6.98
C LEU A 118 -11.93 -2.54 -7.73
N HIS A 119 -10.78 -2.59 -8.38
CA HIS A 119 -10.23 -3.80 -8.98
C HIS A 119 -9.00 -4.23 -8.18
N TYR A 120 -8.88 -5.52 -7.90
CA TYR A 120 -7.74 -6.07 -7.18
C TYR A 120 -7.23 -7.36 -7.80
N ARG A 121 -5.92 -7.56 -7.68
CA ARG A 121 -5.21 -8.77 -8.10
C ARG A 121 -4.22 -9.16 -7.00
N LEU A 122 -3.95 -10.45 -6.87
CA LEU A 122 -2.97 -10.99 -5.94
C LEU A 122 -1.84 -11.60 -6.75
N TYR A 123 -0.61 -11.21 -6.41
CA TYR A 123 0.60 -11.80 -6.96
C TYR A 123 1.36 -12.49 -5.83
N PRO A 124 1.74 -13.78 -5.98
CA PRO A 124 2.72 -14.39 -5.10
C PRO A 124 3.99 -13.55 -5.07
N SER A 125 4.59 -13.37 -3.90
CA SER A 125 5.84 -12.62 -3.78
C SER A 125 6.99 -13.26 -4.55
N THR A 126 6.92 -14.57 -4.80
CA THR A 126 7.87 -15.33 -5.62
C THR A 126 7.84 -14.97 -7.11
N GLU A 127 6.80 -14.29 -7.59
CA GLU A 127 6.75 -13.79 -8.98
C GLU A 127 7.53 -12.49 -9.19
N ILE A 128 7.99 -11.87 -8.11
CA ILE A 128 8.71 -10.59 -8.17
C ILE A 128 10.20 -10.91 -8.29
N PRO A 129 10.87 -10.42 -9.36
CA PRO A 129 12.29 -10.68 -9.52
C PRO A 129 13.11 -10.13 -8.37
N SER A 130 14.12 -10.88 -7.92
CA SER A 130 15.03 -10.47 -6.85
C SER A 130 16.04 -9.42 -7.32
N ASP A 131 16.33 -9.37 -8.62
CA ASP A 131 17.24 -8.39 -9.19
C ASP A 131 16.57 -7.01 -9.31
N THR A 132 17.36 -5.95 -9.13
CA THR A 132 16.82 -4.58 -9.05
C THR A 132 16.18 -4.11 -10.35
N GLU A 133 16.73 -4.51 -11.49
CA GLU A 133 16.23 -4.11 -12.81
C GLU A 133 14.93 -4.83 -13.14
N GLY A 134 14.89 -6.15 -12.98
CA GLY A 134 13.73 -7.01 -13.14
C GLY A 134 12.59 -6.62 -12.21
N MET A 135 12.87 -6.30 -10.94
CA MET A 135 11.86 -5.81 -10.00
C MET A 135 11.27 -4.47 -10.46
N THR A 136 12.12 -3.57 -10.93
CA THR A 136 11.70 -2.26 -11.45
C THR A 136 10.83 -2.44 -12.69
N GLN A 137 11.25 -3.30 -13.62
CA GLN A 137 10.51 -3.60 -14.84
C GLN A 137 9.16 -4.26 -14.54
N TRP A 138 9.13 -5.26 -13.65
CA TRP A 138 7.90 -5.91 -13.19
C TRP A 138 6.92 -4.87 -12.63
N LEU A 139 7.42 -3.92 -11.83
CA LEU A 139 6.59 -2.86 -11.26
C LEU A 139 6.09 -1.88 -12.33
N TYR A 140 6.92 -1.53 -13.32
CA TYR A 140 6.50 -0.71 -14.46
C TYR A 140 5.41 -1.39 -15.29
N ASP A 141 5.56 -2.68 -15.59
CA ASP A 141 4.57 -3.43 -16.34
C ASP A 141 3.20 -3.41 -15.65
N ARG A 142 3.15 -3.57 -14.32
CA ARG A 142 1.90 -3.47 -13.56
C ARG A 142 1.26 -2.09 -13.70
N PHE A 143 2.04 -1.01 -13.75
CA PHE A 143 1.50 0.35 -13.90
C PHE A 143 1.06 0.65 -15.32
N ILE A 144 1.75 0.13 -16.34
CA ILE A 144 1.32 0.20 -17.74
C ILE A 144 -0.01 -0.54 -17.93
N GLU A 145 -0.15 -1.72 -17.33
CA GLU A 145 -1.42 -2.47 -17.34
C GLU A 145 -2.55 -1.69 -16.66
N LYS A 146 -2.28 -1.04 -15.52
CA LYS A 146 -3.27 -0.20 -14.83
C LYS A 146 -3.71 0.99 -15.66
N ASP A 147 -2.79 1.64 -16.36
CA ASP A 147 -3.09 2.78 -17.21
C ASP A 147 -4.11 2.40 -18.29
N LYS A 148 -3.84 1.29 -19.01
CA LYS A 148 -4.75 0.73 -20.02
C LYS A 148 -6.07 0.27 -19.42
N MET A 149 -6.03 -0.31 -18.22
CA MET A 149 -7.23 -0.76 -17.51
C MET A 149 -8.14 0.41 -17.12
N LEU A 150 -7.56 1.52 -16.65
CA LEU A 150 -8.29 2.74 -16.33
C LEU A 150 -8.83 3.42 -17.58
N GLU A 151 -8.05 3.45 -18.67
CA GLU A 151 -8.52 3.92 -19.98
C GLU A 151 -9.78 3.17 -20.42
N GLU A 152 -9.73 1.84 -20.39
CA GLU A 152 -10.86 0.99 -20.76
C GLU A 152 -12.07 1.17 -19.82
N PHE A 153 -11.81 1.31 -18.51
CA PHE A 153 -12.84 1.59 -17.53
C PHE A 153 -13.53 2.93 -17.83
N TYR A 154 -12.78 4.00 -18.12
CA TYR A 154 -13.37 5.30 -18.43
C TYR A 154 -14.09 5.32 -19.79
N ARG A 155 -13.75 4.40 -20.69
CA ARG A 155 -14.44 4.22 -21.98
C ARG A 155 -15.72 3.40 -21.85
N THR A 156 -15.76 2.38 -20.99
CA THR A 156 -16.82 1.36 -20.97
C THR A 156 -17.62 1.29 -19.67
N GLY A 157 -17.13 1.90 -18.60
CA GLY A 157 -17.67 1.82 -17.24
C GLY A 157 -17.39 0.49 -16.52
N LYS A 158 -16.54 -0.39 -17.07
CA LYS A 158 -16.29 -1.73 -16.50
C LYS A 158 -14.81 -2.07 -16.45
N PHE A 159 -14.39 -2.68 -15.35
CA PHE A 159 -13.08 -3.29 -15.24
C PHE A 159 -13.05 -4.64 -15.97
N PRO A 160 -11.86 -5.12 -16.39
CA PRO A 160 -11.70 -6.47 -16.92
C PRO A 160 -12.14 -7.52 -15.88
N SER A 161 -13.06 -8.40 -16.27
CA SER A 161 -13.51 -9.52 -15.43
C SER A 161 -13.05 -10.84 -16.04
N LYS A 162 -12.32 -11.64 -15.27
CA LYS A 162 -12.05 -13.05 -15.62
C LYS A 162 -13.21 -13.90 -15.07
N GLY A 163 -14.21 -14.14 -15.91
CA GLY A 163 -15.37 -14.98 -15.59
C GLY A 163 -16.57 -14.23 -15.01
N SER A 164 -17.60 -15.00 -14.65
CA SER A 164 -18.89 -14.53 -14.13
C SER A 164 -18.87 -14.34 -12.60
N THR A 165 -17.81 -13.76 -12.04
CA THR A 165 -17.81 -13.43 -10.62
C THR A 165 -18.78 -12.27 -10.37
N PRO A 166 -19.72 -12.40 -9.42
CA PRO A 166 -20.71 -11.36 -9.19
C PRO A 166 -20.02 -10.08 -8.70
N HIS A 167 -20.40 -8.94 -9.29
CA HIS A 167 -19.97 -7.64 -8.79
C HIS A 167 -20.51 -7.43 -7.38
N VAL A 168 -19.61 -7.39 -6.39
CA VAL A 168 -19.98 -7.11 -5.00
C VAL A 168 -20.18 -5.61 -4.85
N VAL A 169 -21.45 -5.18 -4.79
CA VAL A 169 -21.79 -3.79 -4.52
C VAL A 169 -21.96 -3.60 -3.01
N ARG A 170 -20.99 -2.92 -2.39
CA ARG A 170 -21.09 -2.53 -0.98
C ARG A 170 -21.51 -1.06 -0.87
N ARG A 171 -22.75 -0.82 -0.45
CA ARG A 171 -23.22 0.53 -0.13
C ARG A 171 -22.64 0.96 1.22
N VAL A 172 -21.79 1.99 1.20
CA VAL A 172 -21.30 2.66 2.41
C VAL A 172 -22.23 3.82 2.72
N ARG A 173 -22.83 3.84 3.91
CA ARG A 173 -23.66 4.95 4.40
C ARG A 173 -22.96 5.63 5.55
N GLN A 174 -22.88 6.95 5.50
CA GLN A 174 -22.46 7.77 6.63
C GLN A 174 -23.69 8.15 7.45
N ASP A 175 -23.69 7.75 8.72
CA ASP A 175 -24.75 8.05 9.67
C ASP A 175 -24.36 9.29 10.48
N ASN A 176 -24.75 10.45 9.95
CA ASN A 176 -24.38 11.75 10.53
C ASN A 176 -24.93 11.92 11.95
N LEU A 177 -26.10 11.36 12.27
CA LEU A 177 -26.68 11.43 13.61
C LEU A 177 -25.84 10.60 14.59
N ARG A 178 -25.49 9.37 14.20
CA ARG A 178 -24.58 8.54 15.00
C ARG A 178 -23.23 9.22 15.22
N TYR A 179 -22.65 9.83 14.20
CA TYR A 179 -21.39 10.57 14.35
C TYR A 179 -21.55 11.74 15.32
N LEU A 180 -22.62 12.53 15.19
CA LEU A 180 -22.91 13.64 16.11
C LEU A 180 -23.02 13.16 17.56
N ILE A 181 -23.79 12.10 17.81
CA ILE A 181 -23.95 11.53 19.16
C ILE A 181 -22.61 11.09 19.74
N LEU A 182 -21.81 10.36 18.96
CA LEU A 182 -20.48 9.90 19.40
C LEU A 182 -19.55 11.08 19.73
N HIS A 183 -19.52 12.11 18.89
CA HIS A 183 -18.65 13.27 19.12
C HIS A 183 -19.09 14.05 20.36
N LEU A 184 -20.39 14.28 20.52
CA LEU A 184 -20.94 14.93 21.72
C LEU A 184 -20.61 14.14 22.99
N PHE A 185 -20.72 12.82 22.95
CA PHE A 185 -20.35 11.94 24.07
C PHE A 185 -18.87 12.11 24.45
N PHE A 186 -17.94 12.04 23.49
CA PHE A 186 -16.51 12.16 23.76
C PHE A 186 -16.09 13.57 24.21
N ILE A 187 -16.72 14.63 23.67
CA ILE A 187 -16.49 16.00 24.11
C ILE A 187 -16.96 16.17 25.56
N ALA A 188 -18.16 15.70 25.89
CA ALA A 188 -18.68 15.75 27.26
C ALA A 188 -17.81 14.93 28.24
N SER A 189 -17.41 13.72 27.87
CA SER A 189 -16.52 12.87 28.67
C SER A 189 -15.17 13.55 28.92
N THR A 190 -14.56 14.12 27.88
CA THR A 190 -13.29 14.85 28.00
C THR A 190 -13.42 16.07 28.90
N PHE A 191 -14.53 16.81 28.78
CA PHE A 191 -14.80 17.96 29.64
C PHE A 191 -14.92 17.56 31.13
N VAL A 192 -15.64 16.47 31.42
CA VAL A 192 -15.77 15.92 32.78
C VAL A 192 -14.40 15.51 33.33
N GLN A 193 -13.61 14.78 32.54
CA GLN A 193 -12.25 14.37 32.94
C GLN A 193 -11.37 15.60 33.21
N TYR A 194 -11.36 16.59 32.32
CA TYR A 194 -10.59 17.83 32.50
C TYR A 194 -10.96 18.56 33.80
N LYS A 195 -12.25 18.64 34.13
CA LYS A 195 -12.72 19.24 35.40
C LYS A 195 -12.29 18.44 36.62
N LEU A 196 -12.40 17.12 36.57
CA LEU A 196 -11.92 16.24 37.66
C LEU A 196 -10.41 16.39 37.87
N TRP A 197 -9.62 16.40 36.80
CA TRP A 197 -8.18 16.66 36.85
C TRP A 197 -7.86 18.03 37.44
N GLY A 198 -8.59 19.08 37.07
CA GLY A 198 -8.42 20.42 37.65
C GLY A 198 -8.71 20.47 39.14
N VAL A 199 -9.76 19.79 39.60
CA VAL A 199 -10.08 19.68 41.04
C VAL A 199 -9.00 18.92 41.78
N LEU A 200 -8.57 17.76 41.28
CA LEU A 200 -7.49 16.97 41.87
C LEU A 200 -6.17 17.76 41.94
N TRP A 201 -5.83 18.49 40.88
CA TRP A 201 -4.64 19.34 40.87
C TRP A 201 -4.70 20.44 41.93
N GLY A 202 -5.88 21.04 42.15
CA GLY A 202 -6.09 22.01 43.23
C GLY A 202 -6.08 21.43 44.65
N TYR A 203 -6.12 20.10 44.81
CA TYR A 203 -5.89 19.44 46.10
C TYR A 203 -4.41 19.04 46.31
N LEU A 204 -3.62 18.99 45.24
CA LEU A 204 -2.20 18.63 45.25
C LEU A 204 -1.27 19.85 45.45
N TRP A 205 -1.82 21.07 45.42
CA TRP A 205 -1.10 22.34 45.63
C TRP A 205 -1.94 23.28 46.50
#